data_AF-A0A2W5YZN7-F1
#
_entry.id   AF-A0A2W5YZN7-F1
#
_cell.length_a   1.000
_cell.length_b   1.000
_cell.length_c   1.000
_cell.angle_alpha   90.00
_cell.angle_beta   90.00
_cell.angle_gamma   90.00
#
_symmetry.space_group_name_H-M   'P 1'
#
loop_
_entity.id
_entity.type
_entity.pdbx_description
1 polymer ?
#
loop_
_entity_poly.entity_id
_entity_poly.type
_entity_poly.pdbx_seq_one_letter_code
_entity_poly.pdbx_strand_id
1 'polypeptide(L)'
;MDRDVVDQAHEIYFNVIVSHGDGDEPWTPEQRSELRRALSLLEPVENAGDLGPEGIQLMASLCLELGNDEREEHLLRAGVEAFPSAPCLYADLGAAYANLNRWAPAIAHLCAAVLLSVDEADERWAMTASQLVDALVECGEEDRAGAIRSWALSHVKDEHARAWLEDDGGSDDTQS
;
A
#
# COMPACT_ATOMS: atom_id res chain seq x y z
N MET A 1 -4.63 -3.46 -25.96
CA MET A 1 -3.56 -4.49 -25.99
C MET A 1 -2.83 -4.50 -24.64
N ASP A 2 -3.41 -3.88 -23.60
CA ASP A 2 -2.61 -3.15 -22.61
C ASP A 2 -2.59 -3.86 -21.25
N ARG A 3 -3.57 -4.75 -21.02
CA ARG A 3 -3.58 -5.67 -19.88
C ARG A 3 -2.35 -6.58 -19.86
N ASP A 4 -1.87 -6.98 -21.05
CA ASP A 4 -0.67 -7.81 -21.22
C ASP A 4 0.61 -7.11 -20.73
N VAL A 5 0.68 -5.77 -20.89
CA VAL A 5 1.84 -4.98 -20.45
C VAL A 5 1.85 -4.80 -18.93
N VAL A 6 0.69 -4.53 -18.33
CA VAL A 6 0.57 -4.43 -16.87
C VAL A 6 0.87 -5.78 -16.21
N ASP A 7 0.34 -6.88 -16.75
CA ASP A 7 0.60 -8.22 -16.26
C ASP A 7 2.09 -8.58 -16.37
N GLN A 8 2.76 -8.21 -17.46
CA GLN A 8 4.20 -8.41 -17.63
C GLN A 8 5.03 -7.59 -16.63
N ALA A 9 4.69 -6.31 -16.43
CA ALA A 9 5.38 -5.47 -15.45
C ALA A 9 5.18 -6.02 -14.03
N HIS A 10 3.97 -6.51 -13.74
CA HIS A 10 3.65 -7.12 -12.45
C HIS A 10 4.44 -8.40 -12.21
N GLU A 11 4.59 -9.25 -13.23
CA GLU A 11 5.41 -10.46 -13.14
C GLU A 11 6.87 -10.14 -12.83
N ILE A 12 7.45 -9.13 -13.49
CA ILE A 12 8.82 -8.69 -13.20
C ILE A 12 8.93 -8.20 -11.75
N TYR A 13 8.00 -7.33 -11.33
CA TYR A 13 7.96 -6.81 -9.97
C TYR A 13 7.88 -7.95 -8.94
N PHE A 14 6.91 -8.84 -9.09
CA PHE A 14 6.71 -9.99 -8.20
C PHE A 14 7.96 -10.88 -8.11
N ASN A 15 8.59 -11.20 -9.24
CA ASN A 15 9.81 -11.99 -9.26
C ASN A 15 10.96 -11.30 -8.52
N VAL A 16 11.09 -9.97 -8.64
CA VAL A 16 12.08 -9.20 -7.89
C VAL A 16 11.79 -9.28 -6.40
N ILE A 17 10.56 -8.99 -5.96
CA ILE A 17 10.16 -9.04 -4.55
C ILE A 17 10.42 -10.43 -3.95
N VAL A 18 9.97 -11.51 -4.62
CA VAL A 18 10.18 -12.88 -4.13
C VAL A 18 11.66 -13.26 -4.08
N SER A 19 12.47 -12.78 -5.02
CA SER A 19 13.91 -13.07 -5.07
C SER A 19 14.72 -12.32 -4.00
N HIS A 20 14.19 -11.22 -3.46
CA HIS A 20 14.91 -10.33 -2.57
C HIS A 20 15.05 -10.91 -1.17
N GLY A 21 14.04 -11.62 -0.69
CA GLY A 21 14.09 -12.22 0.64
C GLY A 21 13.77 -11.20 1.72
N ASP A 22 14.72 -10.94 2.63
CA ASP A 22 14.54 -10.05 3.78
C ASP A 22 14.28 -8.61 3.33
N GLY A 23 13.19 -8.00 3.81
CA GLY A 23 12.66 -6.72 3.31
C GLY A 23 13.49 -5.49 3.66
N ASP A 24 14.50 -5.65 4.51
CA ASP A 24 15.36 -4.56 4.98
C ASP A 24 16.67 -4.41 4.18
N GLU A 25 16.99 -5.35 3.27
CA GLU A 25 18.20 -5.26 2.46
C GLU A 25 18.03 -4.24 1.30
N PRO A 26 19.08 -3.48 0.94
CA PRO A 26 19.00 -2.64 -0.24
C PRO A 26 18.93 -3.49 -1.52
N TRP A 27 18.08 -3.08 -2.46
CA TRP A 27 18.00 -3.70 -3.79
C TRP A 27 19.36 -3.85 -4.46
N THR A 28 19.67 -5.05 -4.96
CA THR A 28 20.88 -5.29 -5.76
C THR A 28 20.84 -4.49 -7.07
N PRO A 29 21.99 -4.21 -7.71
CA PRO A 29 22.02 -3.54 -9.01
C PRO A 29 21.14 -4.22 -10.07
N GLU A 30 21.11 -5.55 -10.08
CA GLU A 30 20.30 -6.38 -10.96
C GLU A 30 18.81 -6.21 -10.66
N GLN A 31 18.40 -6.28 -9.38
CA GLN A 31 17.01 -6.06 -8.97
C GLN A 31 16.54 -4.65 -9.33
N ARG A 32 17.36 -3.62 -9.06
CA ARG A 32 17.04 -2.24 -9.49
C ARG A 32 16.95 -2.10 -11.00
N SER A 33 17.72 -2.88 -11.77
CA SER A 33 17.62 -2.89 -13.22
C SER A 33 16.28 -3.48 -13.69
N GLU A 34 15.84 -4.59 -13.09
CA GLU A 34 14.55 -5.20 -13.43
C GLU A 34 13.36 -4.34 -12.99
N LEU A 35 13.41 -3.70 -11.82
CA LEU A 35 12.38 -2.73 -11.39
C LEU A 35 12.27 -1.56 -12.37
N ARG A 36 13.41 -0.99 -12.83
CA ARG A 36 13.40 0.05 -13.86
C ARG A 36 12.82 -0.44 -15.17
N ARG A 37 13.13 -1.68 -15.56
CA ARG A 37 12.55 -2.31 -16.76
C ARG A 37 11.03 -2.43 -16.64
N ALA A 38 10.51 -2.91 -15.50
CA ALA A 38 9.07 -2.97 -15.25
C ALA A 38 8.43 -1.58 -15.36
N LEU A 39 9.05 -0.56 -14.76
CA LEU A 39 8.57 0.82 -14.85
C LEU A 39 8.52 1.33 -16.30
N SER A 40 9.59 1.10 -17.08
CA SER A 40 9.64 1.51 -18.49
C SER A 40 8.61 0.79 -19.38
N LEU A 41 8.10 -0.38 -18.98
CA LEU A 41 7.01 -1.04 -19.68
C LEU A 41 5.68 -0.28 -19.50
N LEU A 42 5.46 0.34 -18.33
CA LEU A 42 4.23 1.04 -18.00
C LEU A 42 4.17 2.46 -18.58
N GLU A 43 5.31 3.11 -18.81
CA GLU A 43 5.37 4.50 -19.31
C GLU A 43 4.60 4.75 -20.61
N PRO A 44 4.62 3.88 -21.65
CA PRO A 44 3.78 4.08 -22.83
C PRO A 44 2.28 4.03 -22.54
N VAL A 45 1.85 3.18 -21.59
CA VAL A 45 0.45 3.03 -21.18
C VAL A 45 0.01 4.24 -20.36
N GLU A 46 0.88 4.74 -19.46
CA GLU A 46 0.70 6.00 -18.73
C GLU A 46 0.50 7.16 -19.71
N ASN A 47 1.41 7.32 -20.67
CA ASN A 47 1.39 8.41 -21.64
C ASN A 47 0.16 8.38 -22.57
N ALA A 48 -0.41 7.19 -22.80
CA ALA A 48 -1.66 7.03 -23.54
C ALA A 48 -2.90 7.40 -22.69
N GLY A 49 -2.77 7.49 -21.36
CA GLY A 49 -3.88 7.69 -20.44
C GLY A 49 -4.69 6.42 -20.16
N ASP A 50 -4.11 5.25 -20.44
CA ASP A 50 -4.80 3.96 -20.42
C ASP A 50 -4.48 3.12 -19.16
N LEU A 51 -3.77 3.69 -18.18
CA LEU A 51 -3.53 3.01 -16.90
C LEU A 51 -4.80 2.93 -16.05
N GLY A 52 -5.26 1.70 -15.81
CA GLY A 52 -6.26 1.40 -14.79
C GLY A 52 -5.68 1.50 -13.36
N PRO A 53 -6.53 1.36 -12.33
CA PRO A 53 -6.11 1.51 -10.94
C PRO A 53 -5.01 0.51 -10.53
N GLU A 54 -5.03 -0.72 -11.02
CA GLU A 54 -3.98 -1.71 -10.74
C GLU A 54 -2.64 -1.31 -11.40
N GLY A 55 -2.70 -0.74 -12.60
CA GLY A 55 -1.52 -0.25 -13.30
C GLY A 55 -0.91 0.98 -12.62
N ILE A 56 -1.75 1.90 -12.14
CA ILE A 56 -1.31 3.06 -11.35
C ILE A 56 -0.67 2.59 -10.05
N GLN A 57 -1.33 1.67 -9.32
CA GLN A 57 -0.78 1.09 -8.10
C GLN A 57 0.60 0.49 -8.34
N LEU A 58 0.73 -0.42 -9.33
CA LEU A 58 2.01 -1.05 -9.64
C LEU A 58 3.09 -0.02 -9.98
N MET A 59 2.74 0.98 -10.79
CA MET A 59 3.65 2.03 -11.19
C MET A 59 4.12 2.90 -10.01
N ALA A 60 3.21 3.19 -9.07
CA ALA A 60 3.52 3.88 -7.83
C ALA A 60 4.47 3.06 -6.95
N SER A 61 4.18 1.77 -6.73
CA SER A 61 5.08 0.87 -5.98
C SER A 61 6.48 0.82 -6.59
N LEU A 62 6.58 0.71 -7.92
CA LEU A 62 7.88 0.75 -8.61
C LEU A 62 8.60 2.09 -8.41
N CYS A 63 7.88 3.21 -8.33
CA CYS A 63 8.48 4.52 -8.03
C CYS A 63 9.01 4.56 -6.60
N LEU A 64 8.25 4.08 -5.62
CA LEU A 64 8.68 3.97 -4.22
C LEU A 64 9.97 3.14 -4.10
N GLU A 65 9.99 1.94 -4.67
CA GLU A 65 11.16 1.05 -4.59
C GLU A 65 12.42 1.62 -5.26
N LEU A 66 12.23 2.48 -6.26
CA LEU A 66 13.31 3.18 -6.93
C LEU A 66 13.73 4.48 -6.24
N GLY A 67 13.06 4.87 -5.14
CA GLY A 67 13.31 6.08 -4.36
C GLY A 67 12.79 7.35 -5.04
N ASN A 68 11.68 7.24 -5.76
CA ASN A 68 11.02 8.33 -6.47
C ASN A 68 9.67 8.67 -5.83
N ASP A 69 9.71 9.03 -4.55
CA ASP A 69 8.55 9.32 -3.69
C ASP A 69 7.68 10.46 -4.25
N GLU A 70 8.29 11.44 -4.93
CA GLU A 70 7.55 12.54 -5.57
C GLU A 70 6.67 12.05 -6.73
N ARG A 71 7.19 11.13 -7.56
CA ARG A 71 6.41 10.54 -8.66
C ARG A 71 5.36 9.58 -8.13
N GLU A 72 5.67 8.82 -7.10
CA GLU A 72 4.70 7.96 -6.40
C GLU A 72 3.51 8.79 -5.89
N GLU A 73 3.74 9.83 -5.07
CA GLU A 73 2.66 10.68 -4.56
C GLU A 73 1.85 11.29 -5.71
N HIS A 74 2.52 11.77 -6.77
CA HIS A 74 1.85 12.35 -7.93
C HIS A 74 0.92 11.35 -8.64
N LEU A 75 1.42 10.14 -8.91
CA LEU A 75 0.66 9.06 -9.54
C LEU A 75 -0.57 8.68 -8.72
N LEU A 76 -0.38 8.48 -7.41
CA LEU A 76 -1.46 8.07 -6.52
C LEU A 76 -2.52 9.16 -6.38
N ARG A 77 -2.13 10.44 -6.29
CA ARG A 77 -3.06 11.56 -6.28
C ARG A 77 -3.89 11.66 -7.56
N ALA A 78 -3.25 11.56 -8.73
CA ALA A 78 -3.97 11.53 -9.99
C ALA A 78 -4.87 10.30 -10.10
N GLY A 79 -4.42 9.16 -9.57
CA GLY A 79 -5.16 7.91 -9.52
C GLY A 79 -6.45 7.99 -8.71
N VAL A 80 -6.42 8.55 -7.49
CA VAL A 80 -7.64 8.72 -6.68
C VAL A 80 -8.62 9.71 -7.31
N GLU A 81 -8.14 10.70 -8.06
CA GLU A 81 -8.99 11.62 -8.83
C GLU A 81 -9.66 10.91 -10.02
N ALA A 82 -8.93 10.05 -10.73
CA ALA A 82 -9.43 9.30 -11.89
C ALA A 82 -10.32 8.10 -11.50
N PHE A 83 -10.02 7.45 -10.39
CA PHE A 83 -10.67 6.23 -9.91
C PHE A 83 -11.10 6.38 -8.44
N PRO A 84 -12.10 7.22 -8.14
CA PRO A 84 -12.49 7.56 -6.76
C PRO A 84 -13.12 6.41 -5.97
N SER A 85 -13.39 5.27 -6.61
CA SER A 85 -13.91 4.05 -5.98
C SER A 85 -12.86 2.94 -5.87
N ALA A 86 -11.58 3.22 -6.16
CA ALA A 86 -10.51 2.23 -6.08
C ALA A 86 -9.85 2.28 -4.69
N PRO A 87 -10.22 1.38 -3.74
CA PRO A 87 -9.69 1.43 -2.37
C PRO A 87 -8.17 1.25 -2.31
N CYS A 88 -7.60 0.49 -3.25
CA CYS A 88 -6.16 0.29 -3.37
C CYS A 88 -5.36 1.60 -3.48
N LEU A 89 -5.83 2.55 -4.29
CA LEU A 89 -5.15 3.83 -4.51
C LEU A 89 -5.21 4.73 -3.27
N TYR A 90 -6.31 4.66 -2.51
CA TYR A 90 -6.42 5.36 -1.24
C TYR A 90 -5.50 4.75 -0.18
N ALA A 91 -5.38 3.42 -0.14
CA ALA A 91 -4.49 2.75 0.81
C ALA A 91 -3.03 3.15 0.56
N ASP A 92 -2.58 3.06 -0.69
CA ASP A 92 -1.20 3.39 -1.07
C ASP A 92 -0.91 4.89 -0.87
N LEU A 93 -1.85 5.79 -1.20
CA LEU A 93 -1.67 7.23 -0.95
C LEU A 93 -1.60 7.55 0.54
N GLY A 94 -2.39 6.83 1.34
CA GLY A 94 -2.35 6.89 2.79
C GLY A 94 -0.99 6.47 3.36
N ALA A 95 -0.46 5.34 2.89
CA ALA A 95 0.86 4.83 3.25
C ALA A 95 1.99 5.79 2.83
N ALA A 96 1.95 6.32 1.60
CA ALA A 96 2.90 7.32 1.13
C ALA A 96 2.92 8.57 2.03
N TYR A 97 1.75 9.04 2.48
CA TYR A 97 1.69 10.13 3.45
C TYR A 97 2.20 9.76 4.84
N ALA A 98 1.95 8.53 5.30
CA ALA A 98 2.47 8.04 6.58
C ALA A 98 4.00 7.99 6.57
N ASN A 99 4.61 7.50 5.49
CA ASN A 99 6.08 7.47 5.30
C ASN A 99 6.72 8.86 5.38
N LEU A 100 5.98 9.89 4.94
CA LEU A 100 6.39 11.30 5.02
C LEU A 100 6.00 11.98 6.36
N ASN A 101 5.52 11.23 7.35
CA ASN A 101 4.97 11.71 8.63
C ASN A 101 3.85 12.74 8.47
N ARG A 102 3.14 12.72 7.33
CA ARG A 102 1.98 13.58 7.05
C ARG A 102 0.74 12.87 7.57
N TRP A 103 0.60 12.81 8.89
CA TRP A 103 -0.40 11.97 9.57
C TRP A 103 -1.85 12.31 9.22
N ALA A 104 -2.22 13.60 9.20
CA ALA A 104 -3.59 14.00 8.91
C ALA A 104 -4.10 13.52 7.54
N PRO A 105 -3.37 13.76 6.41
CA PRO A 105 -3.79 13.19 5.14
C PRO A 105 -3.63 11.67 5.07
N ALA A 106 -2.60 11.08 5.72
CA ALA A 106 -2.46 9.62 5.79
C ALA A 106 -3.72 8.95 6.36
N ILE A 107 -4.15 9.39 7.55
CA ILE A 107 -5.35 8.91 8.23
C ILE A 107 -6.59 9.11 7.36
N ALA A 108 -6.74 10.26 6.70
CA ALA A 108 -7.89 10.53 5.85
C ALA A 108 -7.99 9.53 4.68
N HIS A 109 -6.87 9.23 4.01
CA HIS A 109 -6.84 8.31 2.88
C HIS A 109 -6.96 6.84 3.32
N LEU A 110 -6.28 6.43 4.40
CA LEU A 110 -6.42 5.08 4.96
C LEU A 110 -7.86 4.81 5.44
N CYS A 111 -8.50 5.78 6.10
CA CYS A 111 -9.93 5.70 6.44
C CYS A 111 -10.80 5.50 5.18
N ALA A 112 -10.55 6.27 4.12
CA ALA A 112 -11.32 6.15 2.88
C ALA A 112 -11.17 4.76 2.26
N ALA A 113 -9.95 4.21 2.21
CA ALA A 113 -9.69 2.87 1.72
C ALA A 113 -10.44 1.80 2.52
N VAL A 114 -10.32 1.84 3.85
CA VAL A 114 -10.99 0.91 4.78
C VAL A 114 -12.52 0.96 4.63
N LEU A 115 -13.10 2.14 4.44
CA LEU A 115 -14.54 2.29 4.25
C LEU A 115 -15.02 1.81 2.86
N LEU A 116 -14.20 1.99 1.83
CA LEU A 116 -14.54 1.58 0.46
C LEU A 116 -14.53 0.05 0.26
N SER A 117 -13.74 -0.68 1.04
CA SER A 117 -13.62 -2.15 0.93
C SER A 117 -14.11 -2.92 2.17
N VAL A 118 -14.89 -2.31 3.07
CA VAL A 118 -15.38 -2.99 4.29
C VAL A 118 -16.24 -4.22 4.01
N ASP A 119 -16.95 -4.25 2.87
CA ASP A 119 -17.74 -5.41 2.46
C ASP A 119 -16.85 -6.60 2.02
N GLU A 120 -15.58 -6.30 1.67
CA GLU A 120 -14.53 -7.21 1.25
C GLU A 120 -13.39 -7.20 2.28
N ALA A 121 -13.73 -7.41 3.57
CA ALA A 121 -12.79 -7.45 4.70
C ALA A 121 -11.84 -8.67 4.67
N ASP A 122 -10.98 -8.72 3.66
CA ASP A 122 -9.93 -9.69 3.44
C ASP A 122 -8.60 -9.27 4.09
N GLU A 123 -7.52 -9.98 3.76
CA GLU A 123 -6.17 -9.70 4.24
C GLU A 123 -5.68 -8.30 3.85
N ARG A 124 -6.00 -7.84 2.64
CA ARG A 124 -5.57 -6.52 2.17
C ARG A 124 -6.32 -5.41 2.89
N TRP A 125 -7.62 -5.59 3.11
CA TRP A 125 -8.40 -4.67 3.92
C TRP A 125 -7.89 -4.61 5.36
N ALA A 126 -7.58 -5.76 5.96
CA ALA A 126 -6.99 -5.83 7.30
C ALA A 126 -5.64 -5.13 7.33
N MET A 127 -4.83 -5.29 6.27
CA MET A 127 -3.55 -4.60 6.08
C MET A 127 -3.70 -3.08 6.22
N THR A 128 -4.63 -2.52 5.44
CA THR A 128 -4.92 -1.09 5.48
C THR A 128 -5.51 -0.64 6.82
N ALA A 129 -6.32 -1.49 7.46
CA ALA A 129 -6.88 -1.19 8.77
C ALA A 129 -5.80 -1.10 9.87
N SER A 130 -4.77 -1.95 9.87
CA SER A 130 -3.65 -1.76 10.81
C SER A 130 -2.83 -0.54 10.48
N GLN A 131 -2.53 -0.27 9.21
CA GLN A 131 -1.82 0.96 8.83
C GLN A 131 -2.55 2.22 9.33
N LEU A 132 -3.89 2.21 9.30
CA LEU A 132 -4.70 3.28 9.89
C LEU A 132 -4.54 3.35 11.42
N VAL A 133 -4.54 2.21 12.10
CA VAL A 133 -4.31 2.13 13.55
C VAL A 133 -2.92 2.65 13.91
N ASP A 134 -1.87 2.24 13.19
CA ASP A 134 -0.50 2.68 13.41
C ASP A 134 -0.36 4.19 13.17
N ALA A 135 -0.93 4.71 12.09
CA ALA A 135 -0.92 6.15 11.82
C ALA A 135 -1.64 6.96 12.91
N LEU A 136 -2.69 6.40 13.54
CA LEU A 136 -3.38 7.02 14.68
C LEU A 136 -2.53 6.99 15.95
N VAL A 137 -1.83 5.89 16.22
CA VAL A 137 -0.89 5.78 17.35
C VAL A 137 0.25 6.79 17.20
N GLU A 138 0.89 6.83 16.04
CA GLU A 138 2.01 7.75 15.74
C GLU A 138 1.61 9.23 15.84
N CYS A 139 0.33 9.56 15.58
CA CYS A 139 -0.17 10.92 15.76
C CYS A 139 -0.74 11.21 17.16
N GLY A 140 -0.63 10.27 18.11
CA GLY A 140 -1.06 10.41 19.51
C GLY A 140 -2.56 10.26 19.74
N GLU A 141 -3.30 9.64 18.81
CA GLU A 141 -4.75 9.43 18.86
C GLU A 141 -5.09 7.99 19.30
N GLU A 142 -4.52 7.55 20.42
CA GLU A 142 -4.63 6.17 20.95
C GLU A 142 -6.09 5.70 21.13
N ASP A 143 -6.97 6.57 21.64
CA ASP A 143 -8.39 6.25 21.82
C ASP A 143 -9.07 5.91 20.48
N ARG A 144 -8.72 6.65 19.43
CA ARG A 144 -9.25 6.39 18.07
C ARG A 144 -8.63 5.13 17.49
N ALA A 145 -7.33 4.91 17.70
CA ALA A 145 -6.64 3.70 17.27
C ALA A 145 -7.31 2.45 17.86
N GLY A 146 -7.57 2.43 19.17
CA GLY A 146 -8.26 1.34 19.85
C GLY A 146 -9.70 1.12 19.36
N ALA A 147 -10.43 2.21 19.07
CA ALA A 147 -11.77 2.15 18.51
C ALA A 147 -11.77 1.53 17.09
N ILE A 148 -10.84 1.95 16.23
CA ILE A 148 -10.70 1.41 14.86
C ILE A 148 -10.28 -0.05 14.91
N ARG A 149 -9.31 -0.44 15.75
CA ARG A 149 -8.90 -1.84 15.91
C ARG A 149 -10.08 -2.73 16.32
N SER A 150 -10.82 -2.30 17.35
CA SER A 150 -12.00 -3.03 17.84
C SER A 150 -13.08 -3.16 16.76
N TRP A 151 -13.32 -2.08 16.01
CA TRP A 151 -14.25 -2.09 14.89
C TRP A 151 -13.76 -3.04 13.78
N ALA A 152 -12.48 -3.02 13.43
CA ALA A 152 -11.91 -3.85 12.38
C ALA A 152 -12.02 -5.35 12.70
N LEU A 153 -11.70 -5.73 13.95
CA LEU A 153 -11.83 -7.10 14.45
C LEU A 153 -13.27 -7.64 14.44
N SER A 154 -14.27 -6.76 14.43
CA SER A 154 -15.68 -7.15 14.31
C SER A 154 -16.15 -7.37 12.86
N HIS A 155 -15.39 -6.91 11.87
CA HIS A 155 -15.71 -7.04 10.44
C HIS A 155 -14.86 -8.10 9.73
N VAL A 156 -13.63 -8.33 10.19
CA VAL A 156 -12.75 -9.34 9.62
C VAL A 156 -13.36 -10.74 9.80
N LYS A 157 -13.45 -11.48 8.69
CA LYS A 157 -13.99 -12.85 8.66
C LYS A 157 -12.91 -13.90 8.54
N ASP A 158 -11.77 -13.51 8.00
CA ASP A 158 -10.61 -14.36 7.78
C ASP A 158 -9.74 -14.43 9.04
N GLU A 159 -9.34 -15.65 9.44
CA GLU A 159 -8.56 -15.88 10.67
C GLU A 159 -7.12 -15.36 10.54
N HIS A 160 -6.54 -15.37 9.34
CA HIS A 160 -5.19 -14.87 9.10
C HIS A 160 -5.16 -13.34 9.19
N ALA A 161 -6.09 -12.68 8.51
CA ALA A 161 -6.32 -11.24 8.60
C ALA A 161 -6.65 -10.79 10.04
N ARG A 162 -7.39 -11.62 10.78
CA ARG A 162 -7.66 -11.39 12.21
C ARG A 162 -6.38 -11.41 13.04
N ALA A 163 -5.57 -12.45 12.89
CA ALA A 163 -4.33 -12.59 13.65
C ALA A 163 -3.42 -11.36 13.45
N TRP A 164 -3.35 -10.85 12.23
CA TRP A 164 -2.58 -9.66 11.90
C TRP A 164 -3.08 -8.37 12.59
N LEU A 165 -4.41 -8.21 12.75
CA LEU A 165 -4.99 -7.09 13.51
C LEU A 165 -4.90 -7.25 15.03
N GLU A 166 -4.74 -8.48 15.52
CA GLU A 166 -4.55 -8.80 16.94
C GLU A 166 -3.08 -8.68 17.37
N ASP A 167 -2.16 -8.89 16.44
CA ASP A 167 -0.73 -8.65 16.61
C ASP A 167 -0.49 -7.14 16.68
N ASP A 168 -0.68 -6.56 17.88
CA ASP A 168 0.07 -5.37 18.25
C ASP A 168 1.53 -5.69 17.96
N GLY A 169 2.27 -4.84 17.27
CA GLY A 169 3.73 -4.91 17.14
C GLY A 169 4.44 -4.72 18.49
N GLY A 170 3.97 -5.41 19.53
CA GLY A 170 4.62 -5.61 20.81
C GLY A 170 5.89 -6.41 20.56
N SER A 171 6.94 -5.67 20.25
CA SER A 171 8.27 -6.03 20.72
C SER A 171 8.20 -6.21 22.24
N ASP A 172 7.92 -7.44 22.65
CA ASP A 172 8.64 -8.17 23.68
C ASP A 172 9.18 -7.34 24.85
N ASP A 173 8.28 -6.73 25.64
CA ASP A 173 8.55 -6.46 27.05
C ASP A 173 8.33 -7.75 27.86
N THR A 174 9.15 -8.77 27.58
CA THR A 174 9.31 -9.90 28.48
C THR A 174 10.47 -9.66 29.46
N GLN A 175 10.06 -9.39 30.69
CA GLN A 175 10.62 -9.87 31.96
C GLN A 175 11.69 -9.01 32.68
N SER A 176 11.19 -8.32 33.70
CA SER A 176 11.62 -8.28 35.13
C SER A 176 13.07 -8.63 35.49
#